data_AF-H8K5E2-F1
#
_entry.id   AF-H8K5E2-F1
#
_cell.length_a   1.000
_cell.length_b   1.000
_cell.length_c   1.000
_cell.angle_alpha   90.00
_cell.angle_beta   90.00
_cell.angle_gamma   90.00
#
_symmetry.space_group_name_H-M   'P 1'
#
loop_
_entity.id
_entity.type
_entity.pdbx_description
1 polymer ?
#
loop_
_entity_poly.entity_id
_entity_poly.type
_entity_poly.pdbx_seq_one_letter_code
_entity_poly.pdbx_strand_id
1 'polypeptide(L)' 'MDYAVIEEYAFIAAGSLIPPKKIIKSQELWMGSPAKFVRYLTDQDLEYMQDNVRNYVELANVYKILV' A
#
# COMPACT_ATOMS: atom_id res chain seq x y z
N MET A 1 7.84 8.78 -10.14
CA MET A 1 8.23 7.66 -9.26
C MET A 1 9.35 6.95 -9.99
N ASP A 2 10.59 7.15 -9.56
CA ASP A 2 11.76 6.60 -10.25
C ASP A 2 12.69 6.04 -9.19
N TYR A 3 12.93 4.73 -9.21
CA TYR A 3 13.74 4.04 -8.20
C TYR A 3 13.25 4.23 -6.75
N ALA A 4 11.95 4.48 -6.56
CA ALA A 4 11.35 4.46 -5.23
C ALA A 4 11.27 3.03 -4.71
N VAL A 5 11.54 2.83 -3.42
CA VAL A 5 11.42 1.54 -2.75
C VAL A 5 10.33 1.66 -1.69
N ILE A 6 9.34 0.78 -1.76
CA ILE A 6 8.27 0.68 -0.78
C ILE A 6 8.52 -0.62 -0.01
N GLU A 7 8.94 -0.51 1.24
CA GLU A 7 9.22 -1.67 2.10
C GLU A 7 7.93 -2.34 2.56
N GLU A 8 8.06 -3.52 3.17
CA GLU A 8 6.93 -4.36 3.57
C GLU A 8 5.95 -3.61 4.47
N TYR A 9 4.65 -3.72 4.19
CA TYR A 9 3.58 -3.01 4.90
C TYR A 9 3.70 -1.48 4.90
N ALA A 10 4.50 -0.86 4.04
CA ALA A 10 4.36 0.58 3.81
C ALA A 10 3.04 0.86 3.07
N PHE A 11 2.35 1.95 3.44
CA PHE A 11 1.05 2.31 2.87
C PHE A 11 1.06 3.71 2.29
N ILE A 12 0.58 3.83 1.05
CA ILE A 12 0.54 5.09 0.30
C ILE A 12 -0.92 5.49 0.13
N ALA A 13 -1.28 6.65 0.68
CA ALA A 13 -2.64 7.16 0.57
C ALA A 13 -2.99 7.50 -0.89
N ALA A 14 -4.26 7.37 -1.24
CA ALA A 14 -4.77 7.71 -2.58
C ALA A 14 -4.36 9.15 -2.98
N GLY A 15 -3.99 9.32 -4.26
CA GLY A 15 -3.58 10.61 -4.81
C GLY A 15 -2.17 11.07 -4.42
N SER A 16 -1.37 10.22 -3.78
CA SER A 16 -0.01 10.59 -3.38
C SER A 16 1.03 10.44 -4.50
N LEU A 17 2.01 11.34 -4.52
CA LEU A 17 3.13 11.30 -5.46
C LEU A 17 4.45 11.07 -4.72
N ILE A 18 5.00 9.86 -4.84
CA ILE A 18 6.27 9.50 -4.19
C ILE A 18 7.45 10.12 -4.95
N PRO A 19 8.33 10.88 -4.26
CA PRO A 19 9.53 11.44 -4.87
C PRO A 19 10.48 10.35 -5.43
N PRO A 20 11.27 10.66 -6.46
CA PRO A 20 12.31 9.76 -6.97
C PRO A 20 13.29 9.30 -5.88
N LYS A 21 13.76 8.05 -5.99
CA LYS A 21 14.77 7.41 -5.12
C LYS A 21 14.38 7.33 -3.65
N LYS A 22 13.12 7.62 -3.32
CA LYS A 22 12.65 7.61 -1.94
C LYS A 22 12.45 6.18 -1.45
N ILE A 23 13.01 5.88 -0.29
CA ILE A 23 12.73 4.64 0.45
C ILE A 23 11.66 4.97 1.49
N ILE A 24 10.52 4.28 1.40
CA ILE A 24 9.40 4.33 2.32
C ILE A 24 9.55 3.12 3.24
N LYS A 25 9.70 3.36 4.55
CA LYS A 25 10.03 2.28 5.49
C LYS A 25 8.80 1.45 5.84
N SER A 26 9.07 0.23 6.30
CA SER A 26 8.02 -0.68 6.72
C SER A 26 7.05 -0.04 7.70
N GLN A 27 5.77 -0.30 7.51
CA GLN A 27 4.69 0.20 8.36
C GLN A 27 4.57 1.74 8.43
N GLU A 28 5.12 2.48 7.46
CA GLU A 28 4.89 3.93 7.34
C GLU A 28 3.67 4.25 6.47
N LEU A 29 2.85 5.20 6.92
CA LEU A 29 1.82 5.85 6.11
C LEU A 29 2.36 7.13 5.47
N TRP A 30 2.30 7.21 4.15
CA TRP A 30 2.69 8.40 3.38
C TRP A 30 1.53 8.99 2.60
N MET A 31 1.43 10.32 2.58
CA MET A 31 0.35 11.04 1.91
C MET A 31 0.80 12.34 1.23
N GLY A 32 0.15 12.70 0.12
CA GLY A 32 0.24 14.01 -0.53
C GLY A 32 1.07 14.05 -1.81
N SER A 33 1.16 15.22 -2.43
CA SER A 33 1.96 15.45 -3.63
C SER A 33 2.78 16.75 -3.48
N PRO A 34 4.09 16.66 -3.16
CA PRO A 34 4.86 15.44 -2.93
C PRO A 34 4.46 14.74 -1.62
N ALA A 35 4.54 13.40 -1.61
CA ALA A 35 4.16 12.59 -0.46
C ALA A 35 5.11 12.80 0.72
N LYS A 36 4.56 12.81 1.94
CA LYS A 36 5.30 12.93 3.20
C LYS A 36 4.84 11.85 4.18
N PHE A 37 5.75 11.47 5.09
CA PHE A 37 5.42 10.64 6.24
C PHE A 37 4.32 11.33 7.08
N VAL A 38 3.31 10.55 7.45
CA VAL A 38 2.19 11.01 8.29
C VAL A 38 2.27 10.38 9.67
N ARG A 39 2.34 9.04 9.73
CA ARG A 39 2.39 8.24 10.94
C ARG A 39 2.83 6.81 10.63
N TYR A 40 3.10 6.03 11.66
CA TYR A 40 3.16 4.57 11.54
C TYR A 40 1.75 3.98 11.42
N LEU A 41 1.65 2.83 10.76
CA LEU A 41 0.44 2.03 10.68
C LEU A 41 0.10 1.40 12.03
N THR A 42 -1.19 1.24 12.29
CA THR A 42 -1.71 0.52 13.45
C THR A 42 -1.91 -0.94 13.10
N ASP A 43 -2.10 -1.79 14.12
CA ASP A 43 -2.45 -3.20 13.92
C ASP A 43 -3.73 -3.35 13.09
N GLN A 44 -4.69 -2.43 13.27
CA GLN A 44 -5.93 -2.40 12.50
C GLN A 44 -5.69 -2.08 11.01
N ASP A 45 -4.73 -1.18 10.71
CA ASP A 45 -4.35 -0.91 9.32
C ASP A 45 -3.74 -2.18 8.67
N LEU A 46 -2.91 -2.91 9.41
CA LEU A 46 -2.27 -4.14 8.94
C LEU A 46 -3.30 -5.26 8.72
N GLU A 47 -4.24 -5.43 9.64
CA GLU A 47 -5.36 -6.37 9.50
C GLU A 47 -6.20 -6.05 8.25
N TYR A 48 -6.55 -4.78 8.06
CA TYR A 48 -7.27 -4.33 6.88
C TYR A 48 -6.50 -4.63 5.58
N MET A 49 -5.18 -4.47 5.54
CA MET A 49 -4.38 -4.82 4.36
C MET A 49 -4.45 -6.33 4.06
N GLN A 50 -4.35 -7.19 5.08
CA GLN A 50 -4.44 -8.64 4.91
C GLN A 50 -5.84 -9.06 4.42
N ASP A 51 -6.89 -8.47 4.99
CA ASP A 51 -8.27 -8.70 4.55
C ASP A 51 -8.47 -8.34 3.09
N ASN A 52 -7.98 -7.17 2.67
CA ASN A 52 -8.08 -6.77 1.28
C ASN A 52 -7.38 -7.75 0.34
N VAL A 53 -6.16 -8.20 0.67
CA VAL A 53 -5.44 -9.18 -0.15
C VAL A 53 -6.27 -10.46 -0.31
N ARG A 54 -6.81 -11.01 0.79
CA ARG A 54 -7.67 -12.19 0.76
C ARG A 54 -8.89 -11.97 -0.15
N ASN A 55 -9.60 -10.86 0.04
CA ASN A 55 -10.78 -10.52 -0.73
C ASN A 55 -10.48 -10.42 -2.24
N TYR A 56 -9.38 -9.77 -2.63
CA TYR A 56 -9.02 -9.63 -4.04
C TYR A 56 -8.57 -10.96 -4.68
N VAL A 57 -7.91 -11.83 -3.93
CA VAL A 57 -7.55 -13.18 -4.41
C VAL A 57 -8.81 -14.01 -4.63
N GLU A 58 -9.74 -14.02 -3.68
CA GLU A 58 -11.02 -14.71 -3.81
C GLU A 58 -11.82 -14.19 -5.00
N LEU A 59 -11.94 -12.86 -5.13
CA LEU A 59 -12.60 -12.23 -6.26
C LEU A 59 -11.96 -12.63 -7.59
N ALA A 60 -10.63 -12.60 -7.68
CA ALA A 60 -9.92 -13.02 -8.89
C ALA A 60 -10.19 -14.49 -9.24
N ASN A 61 -10.28 -15.38 -8.24
CA ASN A 61 -10.60 -16.79 -8.47
C ASN A 61 -12.04 -16.98 -8.97
N VAL A 62 -13.01 -16.25 -8.43
CA VAL A 62 -14.39 -16.27 -8.91
C VAL A 62 -14.46 -15.90 -10.39
N TYR A 63 -13.81 -14.81 -10.79
CA TYR A 63 -13.84 -14.37 -12.19
C TYR A 63 -12.99 -15.23 -13.13
N LYS A 64 -11.94 -15.89 -12.65
CA LYS A 64 -11.17 -16.86 -13.46
C LYS A 64 -11.95 -18.11 -13.84
N ILE A 65 -12.89 -18.55 -12.99
CA ILE A 65 -13.71 -19.75 -13.24
C ILE A 65 -14.88 -19.46 -14.20
N LEU A 66 -15.27 -18.20 -14.32
CA LEU A 66 -16.38 -17.74 -15.17
C LEU A 66 -16.00 -17.50 -16.64
N VAL A 67 -14.75 -17.79 -17.04
CA VAL A 67 -14.21 -17.71 -18.41
C VAL A 67 -13.73 -19.08 -18.83
#